data_AF-A0A2E3YH86-F1
#
_entry.id   AF-A0A2E3YH86-F1
#
_cell.length_a   1.000
_cell.length_b   1.000
_cell.length_c   1.000
_cell.angle_alpha   90.00
_cell.angle_beta   90.00
_cell.angle_gamma   90.00
#
_symmetry.space_group_name_H-M   'P 1'
#
loop_
_entity.id
_entity.type
_entity.pdbx_description
1 polymer ?
#
loop_
_entity_poly.entity_id
_entity_poly.type
_entity_poly.pdbx_seq_one_letter_code
_entity_poly.pdbx_strand_id
1 'polypeptide(L)'
;MDTSIHRSMRQGSARPIAKTINFRNDHGFLRDVTVLSGSGLRVTAVSRGAALGDLDEDGDLDVVIVNLDSIPSLMRNEGVSAGWLSVELEGTRRNRMAIGARVVVRSQDGHSQFREIHAGTGYLSQDDHRLHFGTGTIDSVEIEVHWPGGRVESLGRMGVRQHLRINSGNDG
;
A
#
# COMPACT_ATOMS: atom_id res chain seq x y z
N MET A 1 43.99 29.66 19.60
CA MET A 1 42.57 29.50 19.96
C MET A 1 42.26 28.04 19.81
N ASP A 2 42.20 27.35 20.94
CA ASP A 2 41.92 25.92 21.07
C ASP A 2 40.40 25.78 21.30
N THR A 3 39.75 24.85 20.61
CA THR A 3 38.33 24.54 20.85
C THR A 3 38.17 23.03 20.89
N SER A 4 38.48 22.47 22.05
CA SER A 4 38.22 21.08 22.40
C SER A 4 36.73 20.91 22.76
N ILE A 5 35.96 20.20 21.94
CA ILE A 5 34.58 19.80 22.30
C ILE A 5 34.66 18.47 23.07
N HIS A 6 34.52 18.52 24.39
CA HIS A 6 34.23 17.34 25.20
C HIS A 6 32.75 16.97 25.07
N ARG A 7 32.45 15.96 24.23
CA ARG A 7 31.13 15.31 24.25
C ARG A 7 31.20 14.11 25.19
N SER A 8 30.78 14.32 26.44
CA SER A 8 30.43 13.22 27.34
C SER A 8 29.26 12.46 26.73
N MET A 9 29.53 11.31 26.10
CA MET A 9 28.48 10.34 25.80
C MET A 9 28.11 9.65 27.10
N ARG A 10 27.05 10.13 27.77
CA ARG A 10 26.28 9.25 28.63
C ARG A 10 25.70 8.16 27.72
N GLN A 11 26.04 6.90 27.97
CA GLN A 11 25.29 5.77 27.44
C GLN A 11 23.84 5.93 27.92
N GLY A 12 23.00 6.54 27.09
CA GLY A 12 21.55 6.49 27.29
C GLY A 12 21.13 5.03 27.15
N SER A 13 20.41 4.52 28.14
CA SER A 13 19.74 3.23 28.06
C SER A 13 19.10 3.07 26.67
N ALA A 14 19.38 1.95 25.99
CA ALA A 14 18.78 1.66 24.70
C ALA A 14 17.27 1.95 24.77
N ARG A 15 16.81 2.94 23.99
CA ARG A 15 15.38 3.20 23.86
C ARG A 15 14.75 1.88 23.39
N PRO A 16 13.58 1.49 23.91
CA PRO A 16 12.91 0.29 23.42
C PRO A 16 12.71 0.49 21.92
N ILE A 17 13.47 -0.27 21.13
CA ILE A 17 13.31 -0.29 19.69
C ILE A 17 11.98 -1.04 19.51
N ALA A 18 10.99 -0.36 18.94
CA ALA A 18 9.67 -0.94 18.77
C ALA A 18 9.74 -2.03 17.70
N LYS A 19 9.04 -3.14 17.94
CA LYS A 19 8.79 -4.15 16.90
C LYS A 19 7.73 -3.61 15.95
N THR A 20 7.80 -3.97 14.68
CA THR A 20 6.70 -3.72 13.75
C THR A 20 5.50 -4.56 14.19
N ILE A 21 4.33 -3.93 14.31
CA ILE A 21 3.08 -4.58 14.73
C ILE A 21 2.17 -4.67 13.50
N ASN A 22 1.52 -5.82 13.32
CA ASN A 22 0.51 -6.00 12.27
C ASN A 22 -0.87 -6.23 12.90
N PHE A 23 -1.84 -5.43 12.47
CA PHE A 23 -3.24 -5.57 12.86
C PHE A 23 -4.07 -6.01 11.67
N ARG A 24 -4.89 -7.05 11.85
CA ARG A 24 -5.92 -7.44 10.88
C ARG A 24 -7.25 -6.87 11.34
N ASN A 25 -7.98 -6.23 10.43
CA ASN A 25 -9.37 -5.88 10.65
C ASN A 25 -10.24 -7.14 10.58
N ASP A 26 -10.94 -7.46 11.65
CA ASP A 26 -11.84 -8.58 11.81
C ASP A 26 -13.22 -8.02 12.15
N HIS A 27 -14.06 -7.84 11.13
CA HIS A 27 -15.44 -7.33 11.26
C HIS A 27 -15.55 -6.00 12.05
N GLY A 28 -14.61 -5.08 11.83
CA GLY A 28 -14.58 -3.76 12.49
C GLY A 28 -13.70 -3.70 13.74
N PHE A 29 -13.09 -4.83 14.14
CA PHE A 29 -12.17 -4.89 15.28
C PHE A 29 -10.74 -5.14 14.80
N LEU A 30 -9.79 -4.36 15.32
CA LEU A 30 -8.37 -4.58 15.05
C LEU A 30 -7.83 -5.68 15.97
N ARG A 31 -7.34 -6.75 15.36
CA ARG A 31 -6.69 -7.87 16.07
C ARG A 31 -5.20 -7.87 15.80
N ASP A 32 -4.39 -7.87 16.85
CA ASP A 32 -2.94 -8.04 16.72
C ASP A 32 -2.66 -9.45 16.18
N VAL A 33 -2.07 -9.50 14.99
CA VAL A 33 -1.68 -10.72 14.29
C VAL A 33 -0.17 -10.79 14.08
N THR A 34 0.62 -9.95 14.77
CA THR A 34 2.08 -9.84 14.62
C THR A 34 2.77 -11.20 14.74
N VAL A 35 2.30 -12.06 15.65
CA VAL A 35 2.87 -13.41 15.86
C VAL A 35 2.64 -14.36 14.68
N LEU A 36 1.64 -14.09 13.85
CA LEU A 36 1.25 -14.88 12.67
C LEU A 36 1.90 -14.36 11.37
N SER A 37 2.50 -13.18 11.38
CA SER A 37 2.98 -12.47 10.18
C SER A 37 4.47 -12.70 9.89
N GLY A 38 4.96 -13.89 10.21
CA GLY A 38 6.32 -14.31 9.89
C GLY A 38 7.42 -13.73 10.79
N SER A 39 8.66 -14.07 10.48
CA SER A 39 9.85 -13.64 11.24
C SER A 39 10.30 -12.22 10.90
N GLY A 40 9.93 -11.68 9.73
CA GLY A 40 10.29 -10.33 9.28
C GLY A 40 9.86 -9.23 10.26
N LEU A 41 8.65 -9.31 10.82
CA LEU A 41 8.15 -8.34 11.82
C LEU A 41 8.82 -8.46 13.19
N ARG A 42 9.62 -9.51 13.44
CA ARG A 42 10.37 -9.66 14.69
C ARG A 42 11.67 -8.86 14.68
N VAL A 43 12.10 -8.40 13.50
CA VAL A 43 13.27 -7.53 13.36
C VAL A 43 13.00 -6.24 14.11
N THR A 44 13.91 -5.89 15.01
CA THR A 44 13.79 -4.68 15.80
C THR A 44 14.75 -3.65 15.23
N ALA A 45 14.21 -2.66 14.53
CA ALA A 45 14.98 -1.63 13.84
C ALA A 45 14.33 -0.26 14.02
N VAL A 46 15.11 0.80 13.89
CA VAL A 46 14.58 2.15 13.76
C VAL A 46 14.28 2.39 12.29
N SER A 47 13.00 2.45 11.94
CA SER A 47 12.58 2.67 10.55
C SER A 47 12.04 4.09 10.35
N ARG A 48 11.95 4.49 9.08
CA ARG A 48 11.57 5.85 8.66
C ARG A 48 10.44 5.87 7.63
N GLY A 49 10.23 4.79 6.90
CA GLY A 49 9.14 4.70 5.93
C GLY A 49 8.80 3.25 5.65
N ALA A 50 7.58 3.04 5.17
CA ALA A 50 7.08 1.75 4.70
C ALA A 50 6.25 2.01 3.44
N ALA A 51 6.50 1.24 2.39
CA ALA A 51 5.75 1.29 1.15
C ALA A 51 5.20 -0.11 0.84
N LEU A 52 3.94 -0.18 0.42
CA LEU A 52 3.30 -1.40 -0.05
C LEU A 52 3.30 -1.47 -1.58
N GLY A 53 3.44 -2.67 -2.12
CA GLY A 53 3.35 -2.93 -3.55
C GLY A 53 3.40 -4.42 -3.85
N ASP A 54 2.94 -4.81 -5.03
CA ASP A 54 3.05 -6.16 -5.56
C ASP A 54 4.33 -6.21 -6.43
N LEU A 55 5.48 -6.49 -5.81
CA LEU A 55 6.80 -6.28 -6.44
C LEU A 55 7.20 -7.39 -7.40
N ASP A 56 6.67 -8.60 -7.21
CA ASP A 56 6.93 -9.75 -8.08
C ASP A 56 5.75 -10.12 -8.99
N GLU A 57 4.68 -9.31 -8.96
CA GLU A 57 3.52 -9.38 -9.86
C GLU A 57 2.69 -10.66 -9.69
N ASP A 58 2.61 -11.18 -8.46
CA ASP A 58 1.85 -12.38 -8.13
C ASP A 58 0.46 -12.09 -7.52
N GLY A 59 0.20 -10.81 -7.22
CA GLY A 59 -1.08 -10.30 -6.76
C GLY A 59 -1.21 -10.17 -5.25
N ASP A 60 -0.19 -10.52 -4.48
CA ASP A 60 -0.14 -10.21 -3.06
C ASP A 60 0.70 -8.93 -2.79
N LEU A 61 0.45 -8.27 -1.66
CA LEU A 61 1.15 -7.03 -1.33
C LEU A 61 2.36 -7.34 -0.44
N ASP A 62 3.53 -6.99 -0.95
CA ASP A 62 4.77 -6.91 -0.21
C ASP A 62 4.91 -5.58 0.53
N VAL A 63 5.90 -5.52 1.41
CA VAL A 63 6.26 -4.30 2.14
C VAL A 63 7.76 -4.02 2.05
N VAL A 64 8.12 -2.82 1.60
CA VAL A 64 9.48 -2.29 1.69
C VAL A 64 9.57 -1.34 2.87
N ILE A 65 10.48 -1.60 3.80
CA ILE A 65 10.75 -0.75 4.97
C ILE A 65 12.11 -0.07 4.80
N VAL A 66 12.14 1.24 4.92
CA VAL A 66 13.38 2.02 4.98
C VAL A 66 13.85 2.11 6.42
N ASN A 67 15.03 1.52 6.68
CA ASN A 67 15.67 1.54 7.99
C ASN A 67 16.65 2.70 8.11
N LEU A 68 16.72 3.31 9.29
CA LEU A 68 17.69 4.35 9.60
C LEU A 68 19.10 3.73 9.69
N ASP A 69 20.06 4.34 9.01
CA ASP A 69 21.48 3.94 9.02
C ASP A 69 21.73 2.45 8.71
N SER A 70 20.83 1.83 7.93
CA SER A 70 20.90 0.42 7.57
C SER A 70 20.27 0.19 6.20
N ILE A 71 20.46 -1.01 5.65
CA ILE A 71 19.82 -1.41 4.41
C ILE A 71 18.29 -1.52 4.58
N PRO A 72 17.51 -1.25 3.51
CA PRO A 72 16.07 -1.49 3.52
C PRO A 72 15.74 -2.96 3.79
N SER A 73 14.58 -3.20 4.39
CA SER A 73 14.01 -4.55 4.53
C SER A 73 12.92 -4.75 3.50
N LEU A 74 12.94 -5.86 2.78
CA LEU A 74 11.83 -6.33 1.97
C LEU A 74 11.13 -7.46 2.74
N MET A 75 9.85 -7.28 3.01
CA MET A 75 8.99 -8.31 3.54
C MET A 75 8.11 -8.79 2.41
N ARG A 76 8.49 -9.91 1.81
CA ARG A 76 7.65 -10.56 0.80
C ARG A 76 6.48 -11.24 1.46
N ASN A 77 5.29 -10.97 0.96
CA ASN A 77 4.13 -11.75 1.33
C ASN A 77 4.14 -13.03 0.48
N GLU A 78 3.82 -14.15 1.13
CA GLU A 78 3.80 -15.47 0.50
C GLU A 78 2.52 -16.18 0.99
N GLY A 79 1.46 -15.40 1.08
CA GLY A 79 0.21 -15.76 1.73
C GLY A 79 -0.60 -16.77 0.92
N VAL A 80 -1.83 -17.04 1.36
CA VAL A 80 -2.74 -17.89 0.57
C VAL A 80 -3.20 -17.10 -0.65
N SER A 81 -2.87 -17.59 -1.85
CA SER A 81 -3.31 -17.00 -3.11
C SER A 81 -4.82 -16.84 -3.12
N ALA A 82 -5.26 -15.59 -3.01
CA ALA A 82 -6.65 -15.19 -3.08
C ALA A 82 -6.86 -14.36 -4.36
N GLY A 83 -8.13 -14.16 -4.75
CA GLY A 83 -8.45 -13.22 -5.80
C GLY A 83 -7.98 -11.81 -5.45
N TRP A 84 -7.47 -11.11 -6.46
CA TRP A 84 -6.96 -9.75 -6.35
C TRP A 84 -7.32 -8.95 -7.60
N LEU A 85 -7.28 -7.64 -7.54
CA LEU A 85 -7.37 -6.77 -8.71
C LEU A 85 -6.44 -5.59 -8.47
N SER A 86 -5.55 -5.33 -9.42
CA SER A 86 -4.65 -4.18 -9.40
C SER A 86 -5.09 -3.23 -10.50
N VAL A 87 -5.45 -2.00 -10.14
CA VAL A 87 -5.94 -0.99 -11.10
C VAL A 87 -4.91 0.12 -11.25
N GLU A 88 -4.38 0.27 -12.46
CA GLU A 88 -3.53 1.40 -12.85
C GLU A 88 -4.37 2.43 -13.59
N LEU A 89 -4.38 3.66 -13.10
CA LEU A 89 -5.07 4.78 -13.76
C LEU A 89 -4.07 5.66 -14.50
N GLU A 90 -4.39 5.96 -15.76
CA GLU A 90 -3.69 6.96 -16.55
C GLU A 90 -4.59 8.20 -16.72
N GLY A 91 -4.22 9.29 -16.06
CA GLY A 91 -4.97 10.53 -16.08
C GLY A 91 -4.69 11.39 -17.32
N THR A 92 -5.00 12.67 -17.23
CA THR A 92 -4.81 13.62 -18.34
C THR A 92 -3.38 14.12 -18.42
N ARG A 93 -3.03 14.90 -19.46
CA ARG A 93 -1.70 15.51 -19.61
C ARG A 93 -1.25 16.32 -18.37
N ARG A 94 -2.18 17.00 -17.69
CA ARG A 94 -1.90 17.84 -16.51
C ARG A 94 -1.86 17.06 -15.20
N ASN A 95 -2.45 15.88 -15.17
CA ASN A 95 -2.48 14.99 -14.01
C ASN A 95 -2.33 13.54 -14.47
N ARG A 96 -1.17 13.20 -15.05
CA ARG A 96 -0.95 11.87 -15.68
C ARG A 96 -1.06 10.72 -14.71
N MET A 97 -0.67 10.97 -13.46
CA MET A 97 -0.77 10.00 -12.37
C MET A 97 -2.20 9.91 -11.82
N ALA A 98 -3.17 10.67 -12.33
CA ALA A 98 -4.55 10.67 -11.85
C ALA A 98 -4.67 10.92 -10.32
N ILE A 99 -3.81 11.75 -9.74
CA ILE A 99 -3.85 12.09 -8.31
C ILE A 99 -5.25 12.59 -7.93
N GLY A 100 -5.82 12.03 -6.87
CA GLY A 100 -7.17 12.32 -6.38
C GLY A 100 -8.29 11.53 -7.08
N ALA A 101 -7.97 10.68 -8.06
CA ALA A 101 -8.94 9.74 -8.64
C ALA A 101 -9.30 8.66 -7.62
N ARG A 102 -10.58 8.26 -7.60
CA ARG A 102 -11.07 7.17 -6.76
C ARG A 102 -11.57 6.02 -7.61
N VAL A 103 -11.24 4.80 -7.22
CA VAL A 103 -11.80 3.58 -7.81
C VAL A 103 -12.65 2.91 -6.76
N VAL A 104 -13.90 2.64 -7.12
CA VAL A 104 -14.83 1.84 -6.33
C VAL A 104 -15.01 0.49 -7.00
N VAL A 105 -14.82 -0.58 -6.24
CA VAL A 105 -14.99 -1.97 -6.67
C VAL A 105 -16.14 -2.58 -5.87
N ARG A 106 -17.13 -3.12 -6.57
CA ARG A 106 -18.32 -3.75 -5.98
C ARG A 106 -18.41 -5.21 -6.41
N SER A 107 -18.53 -6.12 -5.45
CA SER A 107 -18.72 -7.54 -5.68
C SER A 107 -20.21 -7.92 -5.60
N GLN A 108 -20.54 -9.06 -6.19
CA GLN A 108 -21.93 -9.54 -6.30
C GLN A 108 -22.54 -9.94 -4.95
N ASP A 109 -21.70 -10.24 -3.96
CA ASP A 109 -22.10 -10.53 -2.58
C ASP A 109 -22.42 -9.27 -1.76
N GLY A 110 -22.38 -8.09 -2.39
CA GLY A 110 -22.74 -6.81 -1.78
C GLY A 110 -21.60 -6.11 -1.06
N HIS A 111 -20.38 -6.66 -1.07
CA HIS A 111 -19.22 -5.94 -0.55
C HIS A 111 -18.74 -4.85 -1.52
N SER A 112 -18.27 -3.74 -0.94
CA SER A 112 -17.73 -2.61 -1.69
C SER A 112 -16.42 -2.17 -1.06
N GLN A 113 -15.44 -1.91 -1.91
CA GLN A 113 -14.15 -1.32 -1.54
C GLN A 113 -13.93 -0.05 -2.36
N PHE A 114 -13.25 0.93 -1.78
CA PHE A 114 -12.75 2.06 -2.55
C PHE A 114 -11.29 2.32 -2.20
N ARG A 115 -10.56 2.85 -3.18
CA ARG A 115 -9.20 3.38 -3.01
C ARG A 115 -9.05 4.67 -3.78
N GLU A 116 -8.19 5.55 -3.29
CA GLU A 116 -7.86 6.83 -3.91
C GLU A 116 -6.37 6.85 -4.25
N ILE A 117 -6.03 7.46 -5.39
CA ILE A 117 -4.65 7.76 -5.73
C ILE A 117 -4.18 8.96 -4.91
N HIS A 118 -3.17 8.76 -4.06
CA HIS A 118 -2.56 9.83 -3.26
C HIS A 118 -1.20 10.24 -3.82
N ALA A 119 -0.81 11.51 -3.62
CA ALA A 119 0.54 12.02 -3.93
C ALA A 119 1.55 11.80 -2.77
N GLY A 120 1.20 10.95 -1.82
CA GLY A 120 1.95 10.62 -0.62
C GLY A 120 1.13 9.69 0.27
N THR A 121 1.62 8.48 0.56
CA THR A 121 0.90 7.49 1.37
C THR A 121 1.50 7.26 2.76
N GLY A 122 2.76 7.63 2.96
CA GLY A 122 3.47 7.42 4.22
C GLY A 122 4.54 8.46 4.52
N TYR A 123 5.10 8.39 5.73
CA TYR A 123 6.24 9.22 6.10
C TYR A 123 7.47 8.73 5.33
N LEU A 124 8.11 9.63 4.56
CA LEU A 124 9.30 9.33 3.75
C LEU A 124 9.14 8.09 2.84
N SER A 125 7.92 7.83 2.36
CA SER A 125 7.57 6.65 1.57
C SER A 125 6.35 6.93 0.68
N GLN A 126 6.24 6.13 -0.38
CA GLN A 126 5.13 6.16 -1.33
C GLN A 126 4.87 4.72 -1.75
N ASP A 127 3.63 4.27 -1.61
CA ASP A 127 3.17 2.97 -2.07
C ASP A 127 3.21 2.91 -3.60
N ASP A 128 3.16 1.70 -4.13
CA ASP A 128 2.84 1.46 -5.53
C ASP A 128 1.63 2.29 -5.95
N HIS A 129 1.74 2.89 -7.13
CA HIS A 129 0.71 3.75 -7.69
C HIS A 129 -0.54 2.97 -8.12
N ARG A 130 -0.42 1.65 -8.29
CA ARG A 130 -1.52 0.75 -8.61
C ARG A 130 -2.44 0.57 -7.38
N LEU A 131 -3.74 0.71 -7.60
CA LEU A 131 -4.74 0.49 -6.56
C LEU A 131 -5.02 -1.00 -6.42
N HIS A 132 -4.67 -1.58 -5.26
CA HIS A 132 -4.89 -2.99 -4.98
C HIS A 132 -6.22 -3.24 -4.24
N PHE A 133 -6.94 -4.27 -4.69
CA PHE A 133 -8.17 -4.76 -4.11
C PHE A 133 -8.09 -6.28 -3.92
N GLY A 134 -8.18 -6.75 -2.67
CA GLY A 134 -8.39 -8.17 -2.41
C GLY A 134 -9.84 -8.57 -2.70
N THR A 135 -10.06 -9.58 -3.53
CA THR A 135 -11.40 -10.06 -3.92
C THR A 135 -11.74 -11.44 -3.38
N GLY A 136 -10.80 -12.12 -2.72
CA GLY A 136 -11.06 -13.40 -2.05
C GLY A 136 -11.44 -14.48 -3.06
N THR A 137 -12.63 -15.07 -2.91
CA THR A 137 -13.15 -16.09 -3.84
C THR A 137 -14.02 -15.52 -4.96
N ILE A 138 -14.22 -14.19 -5.01
CA ILE A 138 -15.03 -13.53 -6.04
C ILE A 138 -14.28 -13.52 -7.37
N ASP A 139 -14.96 -13.94 -8.44
CA ASP A 139 -14.37 -14.05 -9.79
C ASP A 139 -14.61 -12.83 -10.68
N SER A 140 -15.54 -11.95 -10.32
CA SER A 140 -15.80 -10.72 -11.07
C SER A 140 -16.38 -9.60 -10.21
N VAL A 141 -16.11 -8.36 -10.62
CA VAL A 141 -16.52 -7.14 -9.91
C VAL A 141 -16.99 -6.08 -10.89
N GLU A 142 -17.80 -5.15 -10.40
CA GLU A 142 -18.14 -3.91 -11.10
C GLU A 142 -17.20 -2.81 -10.63
N ILE A 143 -16.74 -1.97 -11.56
CA ILE A 143 -15.73 -0.94 -11.30
C ILE A 143 -16.28 0.42 -11.68
N GLU A 144 -16.12 1.40 -10.80
CA GLU A 144 -16.47 2.79 -11.04
C GLU A 144 -15.26 3.68 -10.72
N VAL A 145 -14.87 4.51 -11.69
CA VAL A 145 -13.76 5.46 -11.56
C VAL A 145 -14.33 6.87 -11.44
N HIS A 146 -14.05 7.53 -10.32
CA HIS A 146 -14.31 8.94 -10.12
C HIS A 146 -13.03 9.71 -10.42
N TRP A 147 -13.01 10.41 -11.54
CA TRP A 147 -11.87 11.20 -11.98
C TRP A 147 -11.82 12.55 -11.27
N PRO A 148 -10.61 13.12 -11.07
CA PRO A 148 -10.46 14.52 -10.68
C PRO A 148 -11.20 15.42 -11.69
N GLY A 149 -12.00 16.35 -11.19
CA GLY A 149 -12.89 17.17 -12.03
C GLY A 149 -14.34 16.67 -12.11
N GLY A 150 -14.68 15.57 -11.42
CA GLY A 150 -16.06 15.16 -11.16
C GLY A 150 -16.67 14.22 -12.20
N ARG A 151 -15.95 13.88 -13.28
CA ARG A 151 -16.38 12.86 -14.23
C ARG A 151 -16.36 11.49 -13.56
N VAL A 152 -17.43 10.72 -13.77
CA VAL A 152 -17.55 9.34 -13.31
C VAL A 152 -17.64 8.42 -14.52
N GLU A 153 -16.93 7.30 -14.46
CA GLU A 153 -16.89 6.29 -15.49
C GLU A 153 -17.15 4.92 -14.88
N SER A 154 -18.22 4.26 -15.30
CA SER A 154 -18.52 2.89 -14.89
C SER A 154 -18.02 1.94 -15.96
N LEU A 155 -17.21 0.97 -15.56
CA LEU A 155 -16.86 -0.15 -16.39
C LEU A 155 -17.93 -1.23 -16.21
N GLY A 156 -18.13 -2.04 -17.25
CA GLY A 156 -18.93 -3.25 -17.12
C GLY A 156 -18.32 -4.23 -16.10
N ARG A 157 -18.92 -5.42 -16.00
CA ARG A 157 -18.38 -6.47 -15.14
C ARG A 157 -17.01 -6.94 -15.65
N MET A 158 -16.00 -6.85 -14.78
CA MET A 158 -14.62 -7.24 -15.08
C MET A 158 -14.25 -8.49 -14.30
N GLY A 159 -13.44 -9.36 -14.90
CA GLY A 159 -12.78 -10.44 -14.17
C GLY A 159 -11.79 -9.90 -13.12
N VAL A 160 -11.40 -10.74 -12.18
CA VAL A 160 -10.34 -10.43 -11.20
C VAL A 160 -9.05 -11.20 -11.56
N ARG A 161 -8.06 -11.17 -10.67
CA ARG A 161 -6.72 -11.79 -10.77
C ARG A 161 -5.92 -11.24 -11.94
N GLN A 162 -5.91 -9.93 -12.07
CA GLN A 162 -5.26 -9.23 -13.17
C GLN A 162 -4.85 -7.80 -12.80
N HIS A 163 -3.88 -7.29 -13.55
CA HIS A 163 -3.62 -5.87 -13.66
C HIS A 163 -4.53 -5.27 -14.74
N LEU A 164 -5.33 -4.28 -14.35
CA LEU A 164 -6.22 -3.56 -15.24
C LEU A 164 -5.74 -2.11 -15.38
N ARG A 165 -5.40 -1.71 -16.61
CA ARG A 165 -5.06 -0.31 -16.92
C ARG A 165 -6.29 0.42 -17.46
N ILE A 166 -6.59 1.60 -16.91
CA ILE A 166 -7.73 2.43 -17.32
C ILE A 166 -7.21 3.83 -17.66
N ASN A 167 -7.45 4.29 -18.89
CA ASN A 167 -7.06 5.61 -19.34
C ASN A 167 -8.26 6.57 -19.29
N SER A 168 -8.04 7.78 -18.80
CA SER A 168 -9.05 8.84 -18.73
C SER A 168 -9.57 9.31 -20.10
N GLY A 169 -8.87 9.00 -21.19
CA GLY A 169 -9.30 9.24 -22.57
C GLY A 169 -9.46 10.71 -22.97
N ASN A 170 -8.93 11.67 -22.19
CA ASN A 170 -9.13 13.11 -22.43
C ASN A 170 -7.81 13.91 -22.44
N ASP A 171 -7.46 14.44 -23.60
CA ASP A 171 -6.32 15.33 -23.85
C ASP A 171 -6.63 16.81 -23.53
N GLY A 172 -7.14 17.08 -22.32
CA GLY A 172 -7.45 18.45 -21.83
C GLY A 172 -6.25 19.21 -21.26
#